data_AF-A0A975QQL6-F1
#
_entry.id   AF-A0A975QQL6-F1
#
_cell.length_a   1.000
_cell.length_b   1.000
_cell.length_c   1.000
_cell.angle_alpha   90.00
_cell.angle_beta   90.00
_cell.angle_gamma   90.00
#
_symmetry.space_group_name_H-M   'P 1'
#
loop_
_entity.id
_entity.type
_entity.pdbx_description
1 polymer ?
#
loop_
_entity_poly.entity_id
_entity_poly.type
_entity_poly.pdbx_seq_one_letter_code
_entity_poly.pdbx_strand_id
1 'polypeptide(L)'
;MFKSKFKLSIIFSVIIIILSVIVAGGGLFFPDVYHDNEIITTAFYGNDIVTLFLVVPMMIVALILCLRGSQKAQLVWMGTLWYMMYNYIFYLYGAAFNVFFLPYVALFTLSAYGLIFALIRVDSRKLAGYFSNNTPVKWISTYMFFFSGLLGFLWIAISLSFIFTGEVPVNIIETGKDTGIVFATDLSLLIPSLIVSGILLLKKNHWGPILSSIVLIKCVTYSLVLIAMSAIDYIRNRHTDPFILLWVILSIGCIISLWFLLKNMKDPKSETRTR
;
A
#
# COMPACT_ATOMS: atom_id res chain seq x y z
N MET A 1 -13.01 -16.75 -18.95
CA MET A 1 -12.45 -15.52 -19.56
C MET A 1 -11.55 -14.71 -18.63
N PHE A 2 -11.94 -14.40 -17.38
CA PHE A 2 -11.08 -13.66 -16.44
C PHE A 2 -9.79 -14.42 -16.08
N LYS A 3 -9.91 -15.69 -15.65
CA LYS A 3 -8.76 -16.54 -15.29
C LYS A 3 -7.69 -16.64 -16.40
N SER A 4 -8.11 -16.80 -17.65
CA SER A 4 -7.16 -16.86 -18.79
C SER A 4 -6.53 -15.50 -19.07
N LYS A 5 -7.28 -14.40 -18.91
CA LYS A 5 -6.79 -13.03 -19.14
C LYS A 5 -5.73 -12.59 -18.11
N PHE A 6 -5.87 -13.02 -16.86
CA PHE A 6 -5.01 -12.61 -15.73
C PHE A 6 -4.11 -13.74 -15.20
N LYS A 7 -3.91 -14.82 -15.98
CA LYS A 7 -3.25 -16.06 -15.52
C LYS A 7 -1.92 -15.81 -14.79
N LEU A 8 -1.02 -15.01 -15.38
CA LEU A 8 0.29 -14.71 -14.80
C LEU A 8 0.17 -13.96 -13.47
N SER A 9 -0.60 -12.87 -13.42
CA SER A 9 -0.81 -12.11 -12.19
C SER A 9 -1.44 -12.95 -11.07
N ILE A 10 -2.33 -13.89 -11.41
CA ILE A 10 -2.92 -14.83 -10.45
C ILE A 10 -1.86 -15.79 -9.89
N ILE A 11 -1.01 -16.36 -10.76
CA ILE A 11 0.09 -17.25 -10.34
C ILE A 11 1.04 -16.50 -9.40
N PHE A 12 1.46 -15.29 -9.80
CA PHE A 12 2.31 -14.45 -8.95
C PHE A 12 1.64 -14.13 -7.62
N SER A 13 0.34 -13.84 -7.62
CA SER A 13 -0.41 -13.59 -6.38
C SER A 13 -0.41 -14.77 -5.42
N VAL A 14 -0.54 -16.00 -5.91
CA VAL A 14 -0.48 -17.21 -5.06
C VAL A 14 0.92 -17.37 -4.46
N ILE A 15 1.97 -17.15 -5.26
CA ILE A 15 3.35 -17.22 -4.77
C ILE A 15 3.61 -16.12 -3.73
N ILE A 16 3.15 -14.89 -3.98
CA ILE A 16 3.25 -13.76 -3.05
C ILE A 16 2.54 -14.08 -1.73
N ILE A 17 1.33 -14.66 -1.77
CA ILE A 17 0.60 -15.06 -0.56
C ILE A 17 1.41 -16.09 0.25
N ILE A 18 1.95 -17.13 -0.39
CA ILE A 18 2.73 -18.16 0.31
C ILE A 18 4.01 -17.55 0.90
N LEU A 19 4.76 -16.79 0.11
CA LEU A 19 6.01 -16.19 0.56
C LEU A 19 5.78 -15.14 1.66
N SER A 20 4.72 -14.34 1.58
CA SER A 20 4.41 -13.34 2.61
C SER A 20 4.01 -13.99 3.93
N VAL A 21 3.29 -15.12 3.90
CA VAL A 21 3.02 -15.91 5.12
C VAL A 21 4.31 -16.46 5.73
N ILE A 22 5.22 -16.98 4.90
CA ILE A 22 6.52 -17.51 5.37
C ILE A 22 7.36 -16.39 5.97
N VAL A 23 7.48 -15.25 5.29
CA VAL A 23 8.32 -14.13 5.72
C VAL A 23 7.73 -13.45 6.95
N ALA A 24 6.45 -13.06 6.93
CA ALA A 24 5.84 -12.36 8.05
C ALA A 24 5.66 -13.29 9.26
N GLY A 25 5.29 -14.55 9.05
CA GLY A 25 5.28 -15.56 10.11
C GLY A 25 6.69 -15.83 10.64
N GLY A 26 7.67 -15.90 9.74
CA GLY A 26 9.09 -16.04 10.07
C GLY A 26 9.58 -14.92 10.98
N GLY A 27 9.34 -13.68 10.60
CA GLY A 27 9.65 -12.50 11.40
C GLY A 27 8.98 -12.57 12.78
N LEU A 28 7.68 -12.86 12.86
CA LEU A 28 6.96 -12.84 14.14
C LEU A 28 7.32 -13.97 15.10
N PHE A 29 7.58 -15.17 14.60
CA PHE A 29 7.75 -16.37 15.44
C PHE A 29 9.21 -16.75 15.68
N PHE A 30 10.17 -16.20 14.91
CA PHE A 30 11.59 -16.44 15.09
C PHE A 30 12.30 -15.13 15.43
N PRO A 31 12.63 -14.89 16.72
CA PRO A 31 13.14 -13.60 17.18
C PRO A 31 14.50 -13.23 16.56
N ASP A 32 15.32 -14.21 16.18
CA ASP A 32 16.67 -14.01 15.65
C ASP A 32 16.72 -13.71 14.14
N VAL A 33 15.58 -13.51 13.47
CA VAL A 33 15.56 -13.22 12.02
C VAL A 33 16.00 -11.79 11.72
N TYR A 34 15.56 -10.82 12.53
CA TYR A 34 15.85 -9.41 12.33
C TYR A 34 17.09 -9.03 13.15
N HIS A 35 18.13 -8.62 12.44
CA HIS A 35 19.40 -8.18 13.03
C HIS A 35 19.52 -6.65 13.08
N ASP A 36 18.44 -5.94 12.78
CA ASP A 36 18.38 -4.48 12.81
C ASP A 36 18.35 -3.94 14.24
N ASN A 37 18.57 -2.63 14.38
CA ASN A 37 18.39 -1.97 15.65
C ASN A 37 16.95 -2.11 16.18
N GLU A 38 16.75 -1.83 17.47
CA GLU A 38 15.48 -2.07 18.15
C GLU A 38 14.30 -1.34 17.49
N ILE A 39 14.52 -0.11 17.02
CA ILE A 39 13.49 0.71 16.35
C ILE A 39 13.00 0.03 15.07
N ILE A 40 13.93 -0.40 14.20
CA ILE A 40 13.60 -1.05 12.92
C ILE A 40 13.03 -2.45 13.14
N THR A 41 13.59 -3.23 14.06
CA THR A 41 13.09 -4.57 14.40
C THR A 41 11.66 -4.50 14.93
N THR A 42 11.36 -3.53 15.79
CA THR A 42 10.01 -3.30 16.33
C THR A 42 9.03 -2.87 15.24
N ALA A 43 9.47 -1.99 14.34
CA ALA A 43 8.74 -1.59 13.15
C ALA A 43 8.39 -2.79 12.24
N PHE A 44 9.35 -3.69 11.98
CA PHE A 44 9.08 -4.89 11.18
C PHE A 44 8.09 -5.83 11.85
N TYR A 45 8.15 -6.02 13.18
CA TYR A 45 7.12 -6.81 13.87
C TYR A 45 5.72 -6.22 13.72
N GLY A 46 5.56 -4.90 13.91
CA GLY A 46 4.26 -4.24 13.70
C GLY A 46 3.75 -4.40 12.27
N ASN A 47 4.65 -4.30 11.30
CA ASN A 47 4.36 -4.48 9.88
C ASN A 47 3.96 -5.92 9.53
N ASP A 48 4.70 -6.91 10.04
CA ASP A 48 4.43 -8.33 9.81
C ASP A 48 3.07 -8.76 10.37
N ILE A 49 2.66 -8.25 11.53
CA ILE A 49 1.33 -8.50 12.10
C ILE A 49 0.25 -8.05 11.10
N VAL A 50 0.35 -6.82 10.59
CA VAL A 50 -0.65 -6.28 9.66
C VAL A 50 -0.59 -7.02 8.32
N THR A 51 0.60 -7.33 7.82
CA THR A 51 0.76 -8.10 6.58
C THR A 51 0.08 -9.46 6.70
N LEU A 52 0.38 -10.22 7.76
CA LEU A 52 -0.08 -11.60 7.95
C LEU A 52 -1.57 -11.68 8.29
N PHE A 53 -2.07 -10.82 9.19
CA PHE A 53 -3.42 -10.94 9.72
C PHE A 53 -4.45 -10.03 9.04
N LEU A 54 -4.03 -9.03 8.28
CA LEU A 54 -4.95 -8.15 7.54
C LEU A 54 -4.77 -8.27 6.03
N VAL A 55 -3.56 -8.00 5.51
CA VAL A 55 -3.38 -7.85 4.06
C VAL A 55 -3.42 -9.18 3.34
N VAL A 56 -2.77 -10.23 3.85
CA VAL A 56 -2.81 -11.56 3.26
C VAL A 56 -4.25 -12.09 3.17
N PRO A 57 -5.06 -12.09 4.25
CA PRO A 57 -6.48 -12.46 4.18
C PRO A 57 -7.26 -11.60 3.18
N MET A 58 -7.04 -10.28 3.19
CA MET A 58 -7.67 -9.35 2.25
C MET A 58 -7.34 -9.70 0.79
N MET A 59 -6.08 -10.01 0.49
CA MET A 59 -5.60 -10.41 -0.84
C MET A 59 -6.22 -11.74 -1.28
N ILE A 60 -6.30 -12.74 -0.39
CA ILE A 60 -6.94 -14.04 -0.65
C ILE A 60 -8.42 -13.84 -0.98
N VAL A 61 -9.17 -13.13 -0.13
CA VAL A 61 -10.60 -12.89 -0.30
C VAL A 61 -10.86 -12.10 -1.60
N ALA A 62 -10.06 -11.05 -1.84
CA ALA A 62 -10.15 -10.26 -3.06
C ALA A 62 -9.89 -11.09 -4.30
N LEU A 63 -8.87 -11.96 -4.29
CA LEU A 63 -8.57 -12.85 -5.40
C LEU A 63 -9.74 -13.82 -5.66
N ILE A 64 -10.29 -14.46 -4.63
CA ILE A 64 -11.44 -15.38 -4.76
C ILE A 64 -12.66 -14.66 -5.34
N LEU A 65 -13.00 -13.48 -4.82
CA LEU A 65 -14.16 -12.71 -5.30
C LEU A 65 -13.94 -12.15 -6.71
N CYS A 66 -12.71 -11.79 -7.04
CA CYS A 66 -12.30 -11.36 -8.37
C CYS A 66 -12.46 -12.51 -9.38
N LEU A 67 -12.06 -13.73 -9.01
CA LEU A 67 -12.29 -14.94 -9.81
C LEU A 67 -13.78 -15.26 -10.00
N ARG A 68 -14.63 -14.84 -9.05
CA ARG A 68 -16.10 -14.90 -9.15
C ARG A 68 -16.70 -13.72 -9.93
N GLY A 69 -15.88 -12.83 -10.51
CA GLY A 69 -16.29 -11.74 -11.39
C GLY A 69 -16.56 -10.39 -10.71
N SER A 70 -16.31 -10.24 -9.41
CA SER A 70 -16.50 -8.95 -8.73
C SER A 70 -15.44 -7.94 -9.17
N GLN A 71 -15.91 -6.80 -9.64
CA GLN A 71 -15.05 -5.72 -10.13
C GLN A 71 -14.43 -4.92 -8.97
N LYS A 72 -15.15 -4.79 -7.85
CA LYS A 72 -14.61 -4.20 -6.61
C LYS A 72 -13.45 -5.03 -6.08
N ALA A 73 -13.63 -6.35 -6.03
CA ALA A 73 -12.59 -7.27 -5.59
C ALA A 73 -11.35 -7.24 -6.49
N GLN A 74 -11.53 -6.99 -7.80
CA GLN A 74 -10.42 -6.80 -8.73
C GLN A 74 -9.57 -5.57 -8.36
N LEU A 75 -10.19 -4.45 -7.97
CA LEU A 75 -9.48 -3.24 -7.51
C LEU A 75 -8.78 -3.47 -6.18
N VAL A 76 -9.45 -4.15 -5.24
CA VAL A 76 -8.87 -4.55 -3.95
C VAL A 76 -7.63 -5.41 -4.14
N TRP A 77 -7.71 -6.42 -5.00
CA TRP A 77 -6.58 -7.29 -5.32
C TRP A 77 -5.39 -6.53 -5.92
N MET A 78 -5.63 -5.63 -6.88
CA MET A 78 -4.55 -4.77 -7.42
C MET A 78 -4.00 -3.81 -6.36
N GLY A 79 -4.84 -3.28 -5.48
CA GLY A 79 -4.41 -2.49 -4.32
C GLY A 79 -3.51 -3.27 -3.36
N THR A 80 -3.82 -4.54 -3.09
CA THR A 80 -2.97 -5.42 -2.27
C THR A 80 -1.65 -5.77 -2.98
N LEU A 81 -1.62 -5.90 -4.30
CA LEU A 81 -0.36 -6.07 -5.04
C LEU A 81 0.52 -4.81 -4.93
N TRP A 82 -0.08 -3.63 -5.02
CA TRP A 82 0.64 -2.37 -4.81
C TRP A 82 1.16 -2.24 -3.37
N TYR A 83 0.34 -2.63 -2.37
CA TYR A 83 0.80 -2.74 -0.98
C TYR A 83 2.00 -3.67 -0.87
N MET A 84 1.93 -4.90 -1.38
CA MET A 84 3.01 -5.88 -1.25
C MET A 84 4.30 -5.38 -1.89
N MET A 85 4.19 -4.81 -3.09
CA MET A 85 5.34 -4.21 -3.78
C MET A 85 5.96 -3.10 -2.92
N TYR A 86 5.15 -2.16 -2.44
CA TYR A 86 5.62 -1.04 -1.63
C TYR A 86 6.19 -1.49 -0.27
N ASN A 87 5.54 -2.47 0.37
CA ASN A 87 5.93 -3.00 1.66
C ASN A 87 7.31 -3.66 1.61
N TYR A 88 7.54 -4.51 0.62
CA TYR A 88 8.79 -5.26 0.50
C TYR A 88 9.97 -4.43 -0.01
N ILE A 89 9.78 -3.17 -0.41
CA ILE A 89 10.91 -2.22 -0.59
C ILE A 89 11.64 -2.01 0.73
N PHE A 90 10.91 -1.87 1.85
CA PHE A 90 11.52 -1.63 3.17
C PHE A 90 12.31 -2.83 3.66
N TYR A 91 11.85 -4.05 3.38
CA TYR A 91 12.59 -5.25 3.72
C TYR A 91 13.80 -5.45 2.80
N LEU A 92 13.60 -5.25 1.49
CA LEU A 92 14.65 -5.47 0.49
C LEU A 92 15.84 -4.50 0.64
N TYR A 93 15.56 -3.22 0.89
CA TYR A 93 16.58 -2.17 0.97
C TYR A 93 16.86 -1.69 2.39
N GLY A 94 15.96 -1.97 3.33
CA GLY A 94 16.02 -1.44 4.68
C GLY A 94 16.29 -2.46 5.77
N ALA A 95 16.05 -3.75 5.57
CA ALA A 95 16.40 -4.76 6.57
C ALA A 95 17.90 -5.06 6.55
N ALA A 96 18.46 -5.38 7.72
CA ALA A 96 19.77 -6.00 7.82
C ALA A 96 19.73 -7.37 7.12
N PHE A 97 20.86 -7.74 6.51
CA PHE A 97 20.93 -8.98 5.73
C PHE A 97 20.58 -10.19 6.59
N ASN A 98 19.64 -11.00 6.12
CA ASN A 98 19.13 -12.16 6.83
C ASN A 98 18.65 -13.25 5.84
N VAL A 99 18.21 -14.38 6.38
CA VAL A 99 17.79 -15.58 5.63
C VAL A 99 16.65 -15.30 4.62
N PHE A 100 15.84 -14.27 4.85
CA PHE A 100 14.72 -13.91 3.99
C PHE A 100 15.06 -12.92 2.87
N PHE A 101 16.34 -12.58 2.66
CA PHE A 101 16.75 -11.68 1.58
C PHE A 101 16.19 -12.09 0.20
N LEU A 102 16.37 -13.35 -0.22
CA LEU A 102 15.84 -13.84 -1.50
C LEU A 102 14.30 -13.84 -1.55
N PRO A 103 13.59 -14.29 -0.49
CA PRO A 103 12.16 -14.04 -0.37
C PRO A 103 11.75 -12.57 -0.53
N TYR A 104 12.46 -11.60 0.06
CA TYR A 104 12.16 -10.17 -0.13
C TYR A 104 12.27 -9.75 -1.60
N VAL A 105 13.34 -10.17 -2.28
CA VAL A 105 13.54 -9.93 -3.72
C VAL A 105 12.36 -10.49 -4.51
N ALA A 106 12.01 -11.76 -4.28
CA ALA A 106 10.92 -12.42 -5.00
C ALA A 106 9.57 -11.72 -4.73
N LEU A 107 9.28 -11.38 -3.48
CA LEU A 107 8.05 -10.69 -3.09
C LEU A 107 7.92 -9.31 -3.74
N PHE A 108 8.98 -8.51 -3.72
CA PHE A 108 9.01 -7.21 -4.40
C PHE A 108 8.80 -7.37 -5.91
N THR A 109 9.62 -8.21 -6.56
CA THR A 109 9.61 -8.37 -8.02
C THR A 109 8.29 -8.96 -8.54
N LEU A 110 7.79 -10.02 -7.90
CA LEU A 110 6.53 -10.65 -8.32
C LEU A 110 5.33 -9.73 -8.09
N SER A 111 5.34 -8.91 -7.03
CA SER A 111 4.29 -7.93 -6.77
C SER A 111 4.27 -6.82 -7.82
N ALA A 112 5.46 -6.31 -8.19
CA ALA A 112 5.62 -5.31 -9.25
C ALA A 112 5.11 -5.82 -10.60
N TYR A 113 5.63 -6.96 -11.08
CA TYR A 113 5.19 -7.54 -12.34
C TYR A 113 3.74 -8.03 -12.30
N GLY A 114 3.29 -8.54 -11.15
CA GLY A 114 1.91 -8.95 -10.93
C GLY A 114 0.95 -7.79 -11.14
N LEU A 115 1.27 -6.62 -10.56
CA LEU A 115 0.49 -5.39 -10.73
C LEU A 115 0.57 -4.85 -12.17
N ILE A 116 1.77 -4.78 -12.76
CA ILE A 116 1.95 -4.30 -14.15
C ILE A 116 1.12 -5.15 -15.12
N PHE A 117 1.23 -6.46 -15.04
CA PHE A 117 0.46 -7.37 -15.90
C PHE A 117 -1.04 -7.31 -15.61
N ALA A 118 -1.45 -7.07 -14.37
CA ALA A 118 -2.85 -6.85 -14.06
C ALA A 118 -3.36 -5.57 -14.73
N LEU A 119 -2.66 -4.44 -14.57
CA LEU A 119 -3.03 -3.15 -15.14
C LEU A 119 -3.12 -3.20 -16.68
N ILE A 120 -2.14 -3.76 -17.37
CA ILE A 120 -2.14 -3.88 -18.85
C ILE A 120 -3.36 -4.67 -19.34
N ARG A 121 -3.85 -5.62 -18.55
CA ARG A 121 -5.00 -6.47 -18.90
C ARG A 121 -6.34 -5.87 -18.47
N VAL A 122 -6.37 -4.77 -17.73
CA VAL A 122 -7.62 -4.09 -17.38
C VAL A 122 -8.22 -3.43 -18.62
N ASP A 123 -9.50 -3.72 -18.88
CA ASP A 123 -10.29 -2.88 -19.78
C ASP A 123 -10.75 -1.66 -18.99
N SER A 124 -9.97 -0.59 -19.05
CA SER A 124 -10.18 0.58 -18.20
C SER A 124 -11.46 1.32 -18.54
N ARG A 125 -11.90 1.32 -19.80
CA ARG A 125 -13.18 1.94 -20.19
C ARG A 125 -14.35 1.17 -19.61
N LYS A 126 -14.35 -0.15 -19.74
CA LYS A 126 -15.38 -1.00 -19.15
C LYS A 126 -15.40 -0.89 -17.62
N LEU A 127 -14.23 -0.95 -16.99
CA LEU A 127 -14.13 -0.88 -15.53
C LEU A 127 -14.56 0.50 -14.98
N ALA A 128 -14.18 1.59 -15.67
CA ALA A 128 -14.63 2.94 -15.35
C ALA A 128 -16.16 3.11 -15.50
N GLY A 129 -16.76 2.43 -16.47
CA GLY A 129 -18.21 2.46 -16.71
C GLY A 129 -19.06 1.93 -15.54
N TYR A 130 -18.47 1.18 -14.59
CA TYR A 130 -19.16 0.75 -13.37
C TYR A 130 -19.26 1.86 -12.31
N PHE A 131 -18.48 2.94 -12.42
CA PHE A 131 -18.54 4.06 -11.49
C PHE A 131 -19.65 5.03 -11.87
N SER A 132 -20.44 5.43 -10.87
CA SER A 132 -21.52 6.40 -11.03
C SER A 132 -20.97 7.80 -11.37
N ASN A 133 -21.72 8.55 -12.18
CA ASN A 133 -21.47 9.98 -12.42
C ASN A 133 -21.57 10.83 -11.14
N ASN A 134 -22.25 10.32 -10.09
CA ASN A 134 -22.38 10.98 -8.79
C ASN A 134 -21.21 10.71 -7.85
N THR A 135 -20.16 10.00 -8.30
CA THR A 135 -18.95 9.79 -7.51
C THR A 135 -18.38 11.17 -7.12
N PRO A 136 -18.07 11.44 -5.84
CA PRO A 136 -17.60 12.74 -5.40
C PRO A 136 -16.12 12.96 -5.76
N VAL A 137 -15.83 13.04 -7.05
CA VAL A 137 -14.47 13.09 -7.62
C VAL A 137 -13.65 14.26 -7.09
N LYS A 138 -14.28 15.41 -6.83
CA LYS A 138 -13.62 16.60 -6.29
C LYS A 138 -13.09 16.34 -4.87
N TRP A 139 -13.94 15.85 -3.98
CA TRP A 139 -13.55 15.51 -2.60
C TRP A 139 -12.39 14.52 -2.58
N ILE A 140 -12.53 13.41 -3.31
CA ILE A 140 -11.52 12.34 -3.33
C ILE A 140 -10.19 12.88 -3.86
N SER A 141 -10.20 13.65 -4.95
CA SER A 141 -8.97 14.19 -5.55
C SER A 141 -8.33 15.25 -4.66
N THR A 142 -9.12 16.15 -4.07
CA THR A 142 -8.62 17.14 -3.10
C THR A 142 -7.97 16.47 -1.91
N TYR A 143 -8.58 15.41 -1.37
CA TYR A 143 -7.99 14.64 -0.30
C TYR A 143 -6.66 13.98 -0.70
N MET A 144 -6.59 13.38 -1.89
CA MET A 144 -5.36 12.78 -2.40
C MET A 144 -4.25 13.81 -2.59
N PHE A 145 -4.57 15.02 -3.07
CA PHE A 145 -3.62 16.13 -3.17
C PHE A 145 -3.18 16.65 -1.81
N PHE A 146 -4.11 16.75 -0.86
CA PHE A 146 -3.79 17.11 0.52
C PHE A 146 -2.81 16.11 1.13
N PHE A 147 -3.09 14.81 1.02
CA PHE A 147 -2.19 13.76 1.49
C PHE A 147 -0.82 13.90 0.83
N SER A 148 -0.76 13.93 -0.51
CA SER A 148 0.51 14.03 -1.24
C SER A 148 1.28 15.31 -0.90
N GLY A 149 0.58 16.43 -0.72
CA GLY A 149 1.18 17.70 -0.38
C GLY A 149 1.74 17.70 1.03
N LEU A 150 1.00 17.16 2.00
CA LEU A 150 1.41 17.09 3.40
C LEU A 150 2.66 16.21 3.58
N LEU A 151 2.63 14.96 3.10
CA LEU A 151 3.80 14.08 3.21
C LEU A 151 4.94 14.50 2.29
N GLY A 152 4.64 14.95 1.08
CA GLY A 152 5.67 15.42 0.16
C GLY A 152 6.41 16.63 0.71
N PHE A 153 5.69 17.58 1.29
CA PHE A 153 6.29 18.71 1.97
C PHE A 153 7.15 18.25 3.16
N LEU A 154 6.66 17.34 4.00
CA LEU A 154 7.41 16.83 5.16
C LEU A 154 8.74 16.18 4.73
N TRP A 155 8.72 15.26 3.77
CA TRP A 155 9.91 14.56 3.30
C TRP A 155 10.89 15.46 2.56
N ILE A 156 10.38 16.41 1.76
CA ILE A 156 11.22 17.40 1.09
C ILE A 156 11.84 18.34 2.11
N ALA A 157 11.09 18.85 3.10
CA ALA A 157 11.60 19.77 4.11
C ALA A 157 12.70 19.12 4.95
N ILE A 158 12.51 17.87 5.38
CA ILE A 158 13.55 17.11 6.11
C ILE A 158 14.78 16.91 5.22
N SER A 159 14.60 16.56 3.94
CA SER A 159 15.73 16.36 3.01
C SER A 159 16.49 17.67 2.72
N LEU A 160 15.77 18.79 2.60
CA LEU A 160 16.36 20.12 2.39
C LEU A 160 17.08 20.63 3.64
N SER A 161 16.68 20.20 4.85
CA SER A 161 17.36 20.61 6.08
C SER A 161 18.85 20.24 6.08
N PHE A 162 19.22 19.10 5.47
CA PHE A 162 20.61 18.69 5.29
C PHE A 162 21.42 19.71 4.48
N ILE A 163 20.83 20.32 3.44
CA ILE A 163 21.51 21.30 2.59
C ILE A 163 21.88 22.56 3.39
N PHE A 164 21.06 22.94 4.36
CA PHE A 164 21.27 24.16 5.15
C PHE A 164 22.09 23.93 6.43
N THR A 165 22.02 22.74 7.02
CA THR A 165 22.68 22.42 8.29
C THR A 165 23.97 21.62 8.12
N GLY A 166 24.10 20.86 7.02
CA GLY A 166 25.15 19.86 6.86
C GLY A 166 24.98 18.62 7.74
N GLU A 167 23.91 18.55 8.54
CA GLU A 167 23.65 17.47 9.50
C GLU A 167 22.64 16.48 8.94
N VAL A 168 22.95 15.18 9.05
CA VAL A 168 22.02 14.12 8.64
C VAL A 168 20.77 14.17 9.54
N PRO A 169 19.55 14.16 8.97
CA PRO A 169 18.34 14.20 9.76
C PRO A 169 18.27 13.08 10.82
N VAL A 170 17.82 13.43 12.04
CA VAL A 170 17.74 12.52 13.19
C VAL A 170 16.96 11.25 12.86
N ASN A 171 15.87 11.37 12.09
CA ASN A 171 15.04 10.24 11.67
C ASN A 171 15.77 9.23 10.76
N ILE A 172 16.94 9.57 10.21
CA ILE A 172 17.81 8.65 9.46
C ILE A 172 18.80 8.02 10.45
N ILE A 173 19.43 8.85 11.29
CA ILE A 173 20.40 8.42 12.30
C ILE A 173 19.80 7.35 13.23
N GLU A 174 18.58 7.58 13.72
CA GLU A 174 17.88 6.64 14.61
C GLU A 174 17.62 5.27 13.96
N THR A 175 17.54 5.20 12.63
CA THR A 175 17.38 3.93 11.92
C THR A 175 18.68 3.15 11.77
N GLY A 176 19.82 3.78 12.06
CA GLY A 176 21.14 3.19 11.82
C GLY A 176 21.44 2.94 10.33
N LYS A 177 20.74 3.63 9.42
CA LYS A 177 20.91 3.51 7.97
C LYS A 177 21.53 4.78 7.40
N ASP A 178 22.19 4.64 6.26
CA ASP A 178 22.85 5.77 5.57
C ASP A 178 21.88 6.65 4.75
N THR A 179 20.62 6.23 4.60
CA THR A 179 19.65 6.94 3.76
C THR A 179 18.22 6.84 4.28
N GLY A 180 17.40 7.84 3.93
CA GLY A 180 15.98 7.90 4.25
C GLY A 180 15.15 7.05 3.28
N ILE A 181 15.13 5.73 3.48
CA ILE A 181 14.40 4.79 2.60
C ILE A 181 12.92 5.15 2.50
N VAL A 182 12.30 5.59 3.61
CA VAL A 182 10.91 6.07 3.64
C VAL A 182 10.72 7.25 2.70
N PHE A 183 11.61 8.24 2.75
CA PHE A 183 11.51 9.46 1.96
C PHE A 183 11.69 9.15 0.48
N ALA A 184 12.71 8.36 0.15
CA ALA A 184 13.00 7.93 -1.21
C ALA A 184 11.79 7.18 -1.80
N THR A 185 11.21 6.26 -1.04
CA THR A 185 10.06 5.45 -1.49
C THR A 185 8.80 6.30 -1.66
N ASP A 186 8.52 7.20 -0.72
CA ASP A 186 7.33 8.05 -0.79
C ASP A 186 7.40 9.07 -1.92
N LEU A 187 8.53 9.76 -2.06
CA LEU A 187 8.72 10.79 -3.09
C LEU A 187 8.78 10.20 -4.49
N SER A 188 9.24 8.95 -4.65
CA SER A 188 9.32 8.30 -5.96
C SER A 188 8.06 7.54 -6.37
N LEU A 189 7.32 6.97 -5.40
CA LEU A 189 6.19 6.08 -5.69
C LEU A 189 4.85 6.60 -5.15
N LEU A 190 4.75 6.84 -3.84
CA LEU A 190 3.47 7.16 -3.21
C LEU A 190 2.91 8.51 -3.66
N ILE A 191 3.72 9.56 -3.53
CA ILE A 191 3.33 10.94 -3.80
C ILE A 191 2.99 11.14 -5.29
N PRO A 192 3.84 10.71 -6.25
CA PRO A 192 3.49 10.79 -7.66
C PRO A 192 2.22 10.01 -7.99
N SER A 193 2.02 8.83 -7.40
CA SER A 193 0.82 8.02 -7.64
C SER A 193 -0.45 8.71 -7.17
N LEU A 194 -0.44 9.34 -5.98
CA LEU A 194 -1.56 10.14 -5.46
C LEU A 194 -1.88 11.33 -6.37
N ILE A 195 -0.86 12.07 -6.80
CA ILE A 195 -1.01 13.25 -7.67
C ILE A 195 -1.57 12.83 -9.03
N VAL A 196 -0.93 11.87 -9.71
CA VAL A 196 -1.33 11.45 -11.06
C VAL A 196 -2.74 10.87 -11.06
N SER A 197 -3.07 10.00 -10.11
CA SER A 197 -4.42 9.42 -10.03
C SER A 197 -5.48 10.47 -9.67
N GLY A 198 -5.19 11.41 -8.77
CA GLY A 198 -6.06 12.55 -8.47
C GLY A 198 -6.32 13.44 -9.68
N ILE A 199 -5.28 13.77 -10.46
CA ILE A 199 -5.42 14.55 -11.71
C ILE A 199 -6.30 13.80 -12.72
N LEU A 200 -6.05 12.50 -12.92
CA LEU A 200 -6.83 11.68 -13.85
C LEU A 200 -8.30 11.56 -13.42
N LEU A 201 -8.55 11.46 -12.10
CA LEU A 201 -9.90 11.42 -11.53
C LEU A 201 -10.64 12.74 -11.78
N LEU A 202 -10.00 13.90 -11.57
CA LEU A 202 -10.59 15.21 -11.89
C LEU A 202 -10.86 15.41 -13.37
N LYS A 203 -9.95 14.93 -14.23
CA LYS A 203 -10.10 14.98 -15.69
C LYS A 203 -11.15 13.99 -16.23
N LYS A 204 -11.85 13.25 -15.35
CA LYS A 204 -12.80 12.20 -15.72
C LYS A 204 -12.20 11.17 -16.70
N ASN A 205 -10.90 10.93 -16.59
CA ASN A 205 -10.23 9.92 -17.39
C ASN A 205 -10.64 8.52 -16.89
N HIS A 206 -10.77 7.56 -17.81
CA HIS A 206 -11.14 6.18 -17.49
C HIS A 206 -10.16 5.49 -16.52
N TRP A 207 -8.89 5.92 -16.46
CA TRP A 207 -7.92 5.43 -15.47
C TRP A 207 -8.06 6.09 -14.09
N GLY A 208 -8.68 7.26 -13.99
CA GLY A 208 -8.83 8.01 -12.73
C GLY A 208 -9.40 7.18 -11.58
N PRO A 209 -10.65 6.68 -11.66
CA PRO A 209 -11.25 5.93 -10.56
C PRO A 209 -10.52 4.60 -10.28
N ILE A 210 -9.92 3.97 -11.29
CA ILE A 210 -9.19 2.71 -11.16
C ILE A 210 -7.91 2.92 -10.33
N LEU A 211 -7.07 3.86 -10.76
CA LEU A 211 -5.81 4.16 -10.08
C LEU A 211 -6.05 4.76 -8.69
N SER A 212 -7.04 5.65 -8.55
CA SER A 212 -7.41 6.19 -7.23
C SER A 212 -7.88 5.09 -6.27
N SER A 213 -8.62 4.08 -6.74
CA SER A 213 -8.98 2.92 -5.91
C SER A 213 -7.74 2.19 -5.42
N ILE A 214 -6.84 1.82 -6.33
CA ILE A 214 -5.64 1.02 -6.05
C ILE A 214 -4.74 1.76 -5.05
N VAL A 215 -4.49 3.05 -5.31
CA VAL A 215 -3.66 3.89 -4.44
C VAL A 215 -4.32 4.05 -3.06
N LEU A 216 -5.62 4.35 -2.99
CA LEU A 216 -6.31 4.50 -1.69
C LEU A 216 -6.38 3.20 -0.90
N ILE A 217 -6.54 2.04 -1.54
CA ILE A 217 -6.47 0.73 -0.87
C ILE A 217 -5.10 0.53 -0.23
N LYS A 218 -4.02 0.85 -0.95
CA LYS A 218 -2.67 0.82 -0.36
C LYS A 218 -2.54 1.84 0.78
N CYS A 219 -3.06 3.06 0.61
CA CYS A 219 -2.96 4.07 1.67
C CYS A 219 -3.69 3.64 2.94
N VAL A 220 -4.90 3.06 2.85
CA VAL A 220 -5.62 2.51 4.00
C VAL A 220 -4.83 1.38 4.66
N THR A 221 -4.34 0.42 3.87
CA THR A 221 -3.61 -0.74 4.43
C THR A 221 -2.29 -0.32 5.06
N TYR A 222 -1.56 0.60 4.44
CA TYR A 222 -0.27 1.07 4.97
C TYR A 222 -0.41 2.08 6.12
N SER A 223 -1.49 2.88 6.19
CA SER A 223 -1.73 3.70 7.38
C SER A 223 -2.03 2.84 8.60
N LEU A 224 -2.69 1.68 8.42
CA LEU A 224 -2.87 0.69 9.48
C LEU A 224 -1.55 0.03 9.91
N VAL A 225 -0.63 -0.21 8.96
CA VAL A 225 0.74 -0.62 9.27
C VAL A 225 1.42 0.41 10.17
N LEU A 226 1.39 1.69 9.79
CA LEU A 226 2.02 2.76 10.58
C LEU A 226 1.42 2.84 11.99
N ILE A 227 0.09 2.81 12.12
CA ILE A 227 -0.57 2.81 13.43
C ILE A 227 -0.17 1.59 14.28
N ALA A 228 -0.11 0.40 13.67
CA ALA A 228 0.31 -0.81 14.36
C ALA A 228 1.77 -0.74 14.81
N MET A 229 2.67 -0.23 13.95
CA MET A 229 4.07 0.02 14.28
C MET A 229 4.20 0.96 15.47
N SER A 230 3.54 2.13 15.44
CA SER A 230 3.54 3.09 16.55
C SER A 230 3.02 2.47 17.85
N ALA A 231 1.97 1.66 17.78
CA ALA A 231 1.39 1.01 18.96
C ALA A 231 2.31 -0.06 19.55
N ILE A 232 2.94 -0.89 18.71
CA ILE A 232 3.87 -1.93 19.15
C ILE A 232 5.14 -1.32 19.74
N ASP A 233 5.65 -0.25 19.14
CA ASP A 233 6.80 0.49 19.66
C ASP A 233 6.53 1.12 21.02
N TYR A 234 5.35 1.70 21.20
CA TYR A 234 4.91 2.17 22.52
C TYR A 234 4.80 1.04 23.56
N ILE A 235 4.27 -0.12 23.17
CA ILE A 235 4.11 -1.26 24.08
C ILE A 235 5.46 -1.83 24.51
N ARG A 236 6.41 -1.97 23.59
CA ARG A 236 7.71 -2.60 23.84
C ARG A 236 8.72 -1.64 24.44
N ASN A 237 8.85 -0.45 23.86
CA ASN A 237 9.98 0.45 24.10
C ASN A 237 9.55 1.74 24.81
N ARG A 238 8.24 1.95 25.02
CA ARG A 238 7.66 3.18 25.60
C ARG A 238 7.96 4.44 24.79
N HIS A 239 8.42 4.28 23.55
CA HIS A 239 8.58 5.36 22.60
C HIS A 239 7.22 5.80 22.07
N THR A 240 7.02 7.11 21.99
CA THR A 240 5.78 7.68 21.46
C THR A 240 6.07 8.25 20.08
N ASP A 241 5.45 7.65 19.05
CA ASP A 241 5.53 8.18 17.69
C ASP A 241 4.85 9.56 17.64
N PRO A 242 5.59 10.65 17.35
CA PRO A 242 5.02 11.99 17.28
C PRO A 242 3.99 12.14 16.15
N PHE A 243 4.00 11.24 15.16
CA PHE A 243 3.11 11.25 14.01
C PHE A 243 1.90 10.31 14.15
N ILE A 244 1.69 9.64 15.29
CA ILE A 244 0.57 8.70 15.45
C ILE A 244 -0.79 9.33 15.12
N LEU A 245 -1.03 10.56 15.57
CA LEU A 245 -2.28 11.28 15.29
C LEU A 245 -2.41 11.60 13.79
N LEU A 246 -1.29 11.94 13.13
CA LEU A 246 -1.25 12.17 11.70
C LEU A 246 -1.62 10.88 10.93
N TRP A 247 -1.09 9.72 11.32
CA TRP A 247 -1.42 8.43 10.72
C TRP A 247 -2.90 8.09 10.86
N VAL A 248 -3.49 8.35 12.03
CA VAL A 248 -4.93 8.15 12.26
C VAL A 248 -5.78 9.05 11.37
N ILE A 249 -5.46 10.34 11.29
CA ILE A 249 -6.21 11.30 10.47
C ILE A 249 -6.13 10.93 8.98
N LEU A 250 -4.94 10.61 8.48
CA LEU A 250 -4.74 10.16 7.10
C LEU A 250 -5.44 8.82 6.83
N SER A 251 -5.46 7.90 7.79
CA SER A 251 -6.21 6.64 7.66
C SER A 251 -7.70 6.90 7.48
N ILE A 252 -8.30 7.75 8.33
CA ILE A 252 -9.73 8.08 8.27
C ILE A 252 -10.08 8.72 6.92
N GLY A 253 -9.29 9.70 6.46
CA GLY A 253 -9.51 10.35 5.18
C GLY A 253 -9.41 9.39 3.99
N CYS A 254 -8.47 8.44 4.05
CA CYS A 254 -8.34 7.37 3.05
C CYS A 254 -9.54 6.42 3.06
N ILE A 255 -10.01 6.00 4.23
CA ILE A 255 -11.18 5.13 4.38
C ILE A 255 -12.43 5.82 3.83
N ILE A 256 -12.67 7.08 4.20
CA ILE A 256 -13.82 7.86 3.72
C ILE A 256 -13.77 8.00 2.19
N SER A 257 -12.61 8.38 1.65
CA SER A 257 -12.43 8.56 0.20
C SER A 257 -12.61 7.26 -0.57
N LEU A 258 -12.03 6.16 -0.06
CA LEU A 258 -12.19 4.83 -0.65
C LEU A 258 -13.63 4.34 -0.56
N TRP A 259 -14.31 4.57 0.56
CA TRP A 259 -15.71 4.21 0.75
C TRP A 259 -16.60 4.93 -0.25
N PHE A 260 -16.44 6.24 -0.42
CA PHE A 260 -17.20 6.99 -1.43
C PHE A 260 -16.98 6.44 -2.84
N LEU A 261 -15.74 6.10 -3.17
CA LEU A 261 -15.38 5.61 -4.48
C LEU A 261 -15.97 4.21 -4.74
N LEU A 262 -15.82 3.26 -3.80
CA LEU A 262 -16.33 1.89 -3.94
C LEU A 262 -17.85 1.80 -3.76
N LYS A 263 -18.48 2.67 -2.97
CA LYS A 263 -19.94 2.75 -2.83
C LYS A 263 -20.60 3.17 -4.14
N ASN A 264 -19.98 4.09 -4.88
CA ASN A 264 -20.49 4.57 -6.16
C ASN A 264 -20.19 3.64 -7.33
N MET A 265 -19.54 2.50 -7.10
CA MET A 265 -19.31 1.48 -8.12
C MET A 265 -20.44 0.43 -8.09
N LYS A 266 -21.13 0.26 -9.21
CA LYS A 266 -22.19 -0.76 -9.39
C LYS A 266 -21.54 -2.11 -9.67
N ASP A 267 -21.85 -3.14 -8.88
CA ASP A 267 -21.37 -4.51 -9.13
C ASP A 267 -22.40 -5.21 -10.04
N PRO A 268 -22.03 -5.77 -11.20
CA PRO A 268 -22.97 -6.40 -12.14
C PRO A 268 -23.86 -7.51 -11.54
N LYS A 269 -23.51 -8.06 -10.38
CA LYS A 269 -24.30 -9.09 -9.67
C LYS A 269 -25.45 -8.55 -8.81
N SER A 270 -25.48 -7.26 -8.48
CA SER A 270 -26.58 -6.72 -7.66
C SER A 270 -27.87 -6.48 -8.46
N GLU A 271 -27.79 -6.38 -9.79
CA GLU A 271 -28.97 -6.19 -10.66
C GLU A 271 -29.74 -7.50 -10.91
N THR A 272 -29.12 -8.67 -10.72
CA THR A 272 -29.76 -9.98 -10.95
C THR A 272 -30.55 -10.51 -9.74
N ARG A 273 -30.49 -9.84 -8.58
CA ARG A 273 -31.30 -10.20 -7.39
C ARG A 273 -32.55 -9.33 -7.23
N THR A 274 -32.75 -8.35 -8.10
CA THR A 274 -33.90 -7.42 -8.09
C THR A 274 -34.77 -7.56 -9.34
N ARG A 275 -34.65 -8.68 -10.07
CA ARG A 275 -35.55 -9.05 -11.16
C ARG A 275 -36.07 -10.46 -10.94
#